data_AF-A0A556MYY7-F1
#
_entry.id   AF-A0A556MYY7-F1
#
_cell.length_a   1.000
_cell.length_b   1.000
_cell.length_c   1.000
_cell.angle_alpha   90.00
_cell.angle_beta   90.00
_cell.angle_gamma   90.00
#
_symmetry.space_group_name_H-M   'P 1'
#
loop_
_entity.id
_entity.type
_entity.pdbx_description
1 polymer ?
#
loop_
_entity_poly.entity_id
_entity_poly.type
_entity_poly.pdbx_seq_one_letter_code
_entity_poly.pdbx_strand_id
1 'polypeptide(L)'
;MKTLYLLLCFSVSFGPIYAQTDYAVIASNRMIQKHHLPERIQKIAQIDPQRLQVLWDYFTESFSFNSSETGISVKELLNIQHFDIFEFEHLRQEDQTVQFVYRNSIVITLKSKAELTNLLQGYDLNSLVNELPERPFPAWTSYTFSESDFRAYKEQVWDWARDYPADYLQITADTGRLHIRFEEFKAMEETRRTQILTGLNYLIID
;
A
#
# COMPACT_ATOMS: atom_id res chain seq x y z
N MET A 1 21.14 43.30 -42.28
CA MET A 1 20.80 42.85 -40.91
C MET A 1 20.24 41.44 -41.01
N LYS A 2 20.92 40.45 -40.42
CA LYS A 2 20.47 39.05 -40.38
C LYS A 2 19.93 38.77 -38.98
N THR A 3 18.63 38.52 -38.87
CA THR A 3 17.97 38.10 -37.64
C THR A 3 18.10 36.58 -37.50
N LEU A 4 18.83 36.15 -36.48
CA LEU A 4 18.92 34.76 -36.05
C LEU A 4 17.72 34.47 -35.14
N TYR A 5 16.87 33.52 -35.50
CA TYR A 5 15.85 32.99 -34.60
C TYR A 5 16.42 31.76 -33.88
N LEU A 6 16.57 31.89 -32.56
CA LEU A 6 16.98 30.79 -31.69
C LEU A 6 15.76 29.91 -31.41
N LEU A 7 15.71 28.72 -32.02
CA LEU A 7 14.73 27.68 -31.71
C LEU A 7 15.15 26.97 -30.42
N LEU A 8 14.48 27.31 -29.31
CA LEU A 8 14.55 26.59 -28.05
C LEU A 8 13.76 25.28 -28.19
N CYS A 9 14.45 24.18 -28.47
CA CYS A 9 13.88 22.84 -28.32
C CYS A 9 13.77 22.52 -26.82
N PHE A 10 12.56 22.64 -26.27
CA PHE A 10 12.21 22.05 -24.99
C PHE A 10 12.11 20.53 -25.16
N SER A 11 13.17 19.81 -24.82
CA SER A 11 13.13 18.36 -24.63
C SER A 11 12.40 18.06 -23.32
N VAL A 12 11.08 17.90 -23.41
CA VAL A 12 10.28 17.31 -22.32
C VAL A 12 10.74 15.86 -22.20
N SER A 13 11.51 15.59 -21.14
CA SER A 13 11.96 14.25 -20.81
C SER A 13 10.77 13.49 -20.25
N PHE A 14 10.05 12.76 -21.10
CA PHE A 14 9.13 11.73 -20.65
C PHE A 14 9.97 10.59 -20.08
N GLY A 15 10.06 10.53 -18.75
CA GLY A 15 10.56 9.33 -18.08
C GLY A 15 9.72 8.11 -18.51
N PRO A 16 10.27 6.88 -18.47
CA PRO A 16 9.51 5.69 -18.79
C PRO A 16 8.28 5.61 -17.87
N ILE A 17 7.09 5.70 -18.47
CA ILE A 17 5.86 5.32 -17.79
C ILE A 17 5.90 3.80 -17.74
N TYR A 18 6.32 3.23 -16.62
CA TYR A 18 6.17 1.80 -16.38
C TYR A 18 4.68 1.49 -16.43
N ALA A 19 4.28 0.63 -17.35
CA ALA A 19 2.91 0.19 -17.46
C ALA A 19 2.52 -0.50 -16.15
N GLN A 20 1.50 0.03 -15.46
CA GLN A 20 0.99 -0.61 -14.26
C GLN A 20 0.39 -1.98 -14.63
N THR A 21 0.73 -2.99 -13.85
CA THR A 21 0.18 -4.33 -13.97
C THR A 21 -1.29 -4.31 -13.56
N ASP A 22 -2.13 -5.03 -14.30
CA ASP A 22 -3.56 -5.11 -14.04
C ASP A 22 -3.84 -5.66 -12.62
N TYR A 23 -4.75 -5.00 -11.90
CA TYR A 23 -5.12 -5.37 -10.54
C TYR A 23 -5.52 -6.84 -10.41
N ALA A 24 -6.27 -7.41 -11.37
CA ALA A 24 -6.71 -8.80 -11.31
C ALA A 24 -5.53 -9.78 -11.41
N VAL A 25 -4.45 -9.41 -12.10
CA VAL A 25 -3.22 -10.21 -12.15
C VAL A 25 -2.51 -10.19 -10.80
N ILE A 26 -2.36 -9.01 -10.20
CA ILE A 26 -1.72 -8.86 -8.88
C ILE A 26 -2.55 -9.57 -7.80
N ALA A 27 -3.85 -9.30 -7.77
CA ALA A 27 -4.78 -9.86 -6.79
C ALA A 27 -4.96 -11.37 -6.91
N SER A 28 -4.61 -12.00 -8.04
CA SER A 28 -4.63 -13.46 -8.21
C SER A 28 -3.29 -14.16 -7.93
N ASN A 29 -2.23 -13.40 -7.63
CA ASN A 29 -0.92 -13.95 -7.29
C ASN A 29 -0.94 -14.59 -5.91
N ARG A 30 -0.70 -15.91 -5.85
CA ARG A 30 -0.73 -16.68 -4.59
C ARG A 30 0.32 -16.25 -3.57
N MET A 31 1.49 -15.78 -4.00
CA MET A 31 2.53 -15.35 -3.07
C MET A 31 2.16 -14.01 -2.43
N ILE A 32 1.58 -13.10 -3.19
CA ILE A 32 1.01 -11.87 -2.63
C ILE A 32 -0.16 -12.21 -1.68
N GLN A 33 -1.05 -13.13 -2.09
CA GLN A 33 -2.19 -13.56 -1.25
C GLN A 33 -1.78 -14.24 0.06
N LYS A 34 -0.58 -14.86 0.09
CA LYS A 34 -0.03 -15.48 1.30
C LYS A 34 0.25 -14.43 2.39
N HIS A 35 0.64 -13.22 2.00
CA HIS A 35 0.95 -12.11 2.92
C HIS A 35 -0.23 -11.15 3.11
N HIS A 36 -1.07 -10.98 2.08
CA HIS A 36 -2.26 -10.13 2.12
C HIS A 36 -3.51 -10.87 1.65
N LEU A 37 -4.53 -10.95 2.50
CA LEU A 37 -5.86 -11.41 2.08
C LEU A 37 -6.40 -10.54 0.92
N PRO A 38 -7.24 -11.08 0.01
CA PRO A 38 -7.76 -10.33 -1.14
C PRO A 38 -8.38 -8.98 -0.79
N GLU A 39 -9.07 -8.87 0.35
CA GLU A 39 -9.66 -7.64 0.84
C GLU A 39 -8.60 -6.58 1.19
N ARG A 40 -7.44 -7.01 1.73
CA ARG A 40 -6.32 -6.10 2.00
C ARG A 40 -5.66 -5.64 0.70
N ILE A 41 -5.51 -6.52 -0.28
CA ILE A 41 -4.98 -6.15 -1.62
C ILE A 41 -5.88 -5.08 -2.26
N GLN A 42 -7.20 -5.26 -2.17
CA GLN A 42 -8.16 -4.26 -2.66
C GLN A 42 -8.01 -2.91 -1.95
N LYS A 43 -7.81 -2.92 -0.62
CA LYS A 43 -7.58 -1.70 0.15
C LYS A 43 -6.28 -1.00 -0.24
N ILE A 44 -5.18 -1.75 -0.43
CA ILE A 44 -3.91 -1.18 -0.92
C ILE A 44 -4.14 -0.51 -2.28
N ALA A 45 -4.84 -1.18 -3.21
CA ALA A 45 -5.14 -0.64 -4.53
C ALA A 45 -5.94 0.67 -4.49
N GLN A 46 -6.78 0.87 -3.46
CA GLN A 46 -7.59 2.07 -3.30
C GLN A 46 -6.84 3.21 -2.62
N ILE A 47 -5.99 2.89 -1.64
CA ILE A 47 -5.27 3.89 -0.82
C ILE A 47 -3.98 4.33 -1.51
N ASP A 48 -3.20 3.35 -2.00
CA ASP A 48 -1.86 3.55 -2.56
C ASP A 48 -1.62 2.58 -3.75
N PRO A 49 -2.08 2.96 -4.96
CA PRO A 49 -1.87 2.15 -6.16
C PRO A 49 -0.39 1.94 -6.52
N GLN A 50 0.48 2.88 -6.16
CA GLN A 50 1.91 2.77 -6.45
C GLN A 50 2.54 1.67 -5.59
N ARG A 51 2.21 1.63 -4.29
CA ARG A 51 2.65 0.54 -3.41
C ARG A 51 2.22 -0.83 -3.91
N LEU A 52 1.02 -0.95 -4.48
CA LEU A 52 0.57 -2.22 -5.08
C LEU A 52 1.48 -2.65 -6.24
N GLN A 53 1.88 -1.70 -7.09
CA GLN A 53 2.81 -2.00 -8.18
C GLN A 53 4.19 -2.38 -7.65
N VAL A 54 4.73 -1.65 -6.67
CA VAL A 54 6.03 -1.98 -6.06
C VAL A 54 6.01 -3.35 -5.39
N LEU A 55 4.89 -3.72 -4.76
CA LEU A 55 4.69 -5.06 -4.19
C LEU A 55 4.75 -6.13 -5.28
N TRP A 56 4.08 -5.90 -6.41
CA TRP A 56 4.15 -6.81 -7.55
C TRP A 56 5.57 -6.94 -8.10
N ASP A 57 6.26 -5.81 -8.31
CA ASP A 57 7.63 -5.78 -8.82
C ASP A 57 8.57 -6.49 -7.84
N TYR A 58 8.38 -6.31 -6.53
CA TYR A 58 9.11 -7.05 -5.51
C TYR A 58 8.94 -8.57 -5.68
N PHE A 59 7.72 -9.06 -5.84
CA PHE A 59 7.45 -10.50 -6.00
C PHE A 59 7.83 -11.07 -7.37
N THR A 60 8.14 -10.25 -8.37
CA THR A 60 8.34 -10.73 -9.75
C THR A 60 9.67 -10.35 -10.39
N GLU A 61 10.26 -9.23 -9.97
CA GLU A 61 11.48 -8.65 -10.54
C GLU A 61 12.66 -8.60 -9.56
N SER A 62 12.43 -8.81 -8.25
CA SER A 62 13.50 -8.80 -7.24
C SER A 62 14.45 -10.01 -7.32
N PHE A 63 14.14 -10.96 -8.19
CA PHE A 63 14.93 -12.14 -8.50
C PHE A 63 14.75 -12.51 -9.98
N SER A 64 15.63 -13.36 -10.47
CA SER A 64 15.45 -14.09 -11.72
C SER A 64 15.59 -15.59 -11.46
N PHE A 65 15.10 -16.40 -12.38
CA PHE A 65 15.27 -17.84 -12.28
C PHE A 65 15.64 -18.44 -13.63
N ASN A 66 16.35 -19.56 -13.57
CA ASN A 66 16.62 -20.41 -14.71
C ASN A 66 16.25 -21.84 -14.32
N SER A 67 15.53 -22.53 -15.19
CA SER A 67 15.19 -23.93 -15.02
C SER A 67 15.73 -24.72 -16.20
N SER A 68 16.31 -25.88 -15.92
CA SER A 68 16.60 -26.87 -16.97
C SER A 68 15.32 -27.48 -17.54
N GLU A 69 14.18 -27.33 -16.85
CA GLU A 69 12.86 -27.68 -17.36
C GLU A 69 12.35 -26.55 -18.25
N THR A 70 12.27 -26.81 -19.56
CA THR A 70 11.74 -25.83 -20.53
C THR A 70 10.27 -25.51 -20.24
N GLY A 71 9.92 -24.23 -20.20
CA GLY A 71 8.52 -23.78 -20.21
C GLY A 71 7.96 -23.23 -18.89
N ILE A 72 8.77 -23.10 -17.82
CA ILE A 72 8.31 -22.48 -16.57
C ILE A 72 8.37 -20.95 -16.68
N SER A 73 7.22 -20.29 -16.55
CA SER A 73 7.09 -18.82 -16.44
C SER A 73 7.17 -18.32 -15.00
N VAL A 74 7.47 -17.03 -14.78
CA VAL A 74 7.42 -16.37 -13.45
C VAL A 74 6.05 -16.61 -12.80
N LYS A 75 4.98 -16.46 -13.57
CA LYS A 75 3.61 -16.66 -13.09
C LYS A 75 3.39 -18.09 -12.58
N GLU A 76 3.90 -19.10 -13.29
CA GLU A 76 3.83 -20.50 -12.85
C GLU A 76 4.72 -20.76 -11.64
N LEU A 77 5.89 -20.14 -11.58
CA LEU A 77 6.77 -20.27 -10.41
C LEU A 77 6.09 -19.75 -9.13
N LEU A 78 5.45 -18.58 -9.20
CA LEU A 78 4.76 -17.99 -8.05
C LEU A 78 3.43 -18.70 -7.72
N ASN A 79 2.68 -19.17 -8.73
CA ASN A 79 1.35 -19.75 -8.49
C ASN A 79 1.30 -21.28 -8.43
N ILE A 80 2.10 -21.99 -9.23
CA ILE A 80 2.14 -23.46 -9.26
C ILE A 80 3.26 -23.98 -8.36
N GLN A 81 4.45 -23.40 -8.43
CA GLN A 81 5.62 -23.83 -7.64
C GLN A 81 5.73 -23.14 -6.27
N HIS A 82 4.86 -22.17 -5.97
CA HIS A 82 4.75 -21.46 -4.68
C HIS A 82 6.09 -20.91 -4.20
N PHE A 83 6.86 -20.29 -5.10
CA PHE A 83 8.11 -19.65 -4.72
C PHE A 83 7.84 -18.31 -4.04
N ASP A 84 8.03 -18.24 -2.73
CA ASP A 84 7.89 -17.02 -1.95
C ASP A 84 9.26 -16.38 -1.72
N ILE A 85 9.57 -15.31 -2.47
CA ILE A 85 10.86 -14.64 -2.36
C ILE A 85 11.13 -14.08 -0.95
N PHE A 86 10.08 -13.71 -0.21
CA PHE A 86 10.21 -13.13 1.12
C PHE A 86 10.89 -14.09 2.12
N GLU A 87 10.70 -15.40 1.95
CA GLU A 87 11.35 -16.42 2.79
C GLU A 87 12.88 -16.48 2.60
N PHE A 88 13.38 -15.99 1.46
CA PHE A 88 14.79 -16.07 1.09
C PHE A 88 15.54 -14.74 1.26
N GLU A 89 14.89 -13.70 1.81
CA GLU A 89 15.53 -12.39 1.99
C GLU A 89 16.76 -12.42 2.89
N HIS A 90 16.81 -13.37 3.84
CA HIS A 90 17.96 -13.57 4.71
C HIS A 90 19.23 -14.02 3.95
N LEU A 91 19.10 -14.54 2.72
CA LEU A 91 20.24 -14.92 1.88
C LEU A 91 20.81 -13.71 1.12
N ARG A 92 20.03 -12.64 0.92
CA ARG A 92 20.37 -11.51 0.06
C ARG A 92 21.58 -10.75 0.60
N GLN A 93 22.54 -10.48 -0.28
CA GLN A 93 23.77 -9.75 0.06
C GLN A 93 23.67 -8.28 -0.35
N GLU A 94 24.49 -7.43 0.27
CA GLU A 94 24.41 -5.98 0.10
C GLU A 94 24.63 -5.55 -1.36
N ASP A 95 25.80 -5.90 -1.91
CA ASP A 95 26.29 -5.39 -3.20
C ASP A 95 26.50 -6.48 -4.26
N GLN A 96 26.04 -7.71 -4.00
CA GLN A 96 26.21 -8.83 -4.92
C GLN A 96 24.94 -9.66 -5.07
N THR A 97 24.77 -10.25 -6.25
CA THR A 97 23.71 -11.22 -6.49
C THR A 97 24.02 -12.53 -5.78
N VAL A 98 22.98 -13.29 -5.45
CA VAL A 98 23.11 -14.59 -4.76
C VAL A 98 22.41 -15.65 -5.58
N GLN A 99 23.06 -16.78 -5.79
CA GLN A 99 22.46 -17.91 -6.49
C GLN A 99 22.28 -19.10 -5.57
N PHE A 100 21.13 -19.76 -5.66
CA PHE A 100 20.86 -21.00 -4.95
C PHE A 100 19.90 -21.89 -5.76
N VAL A 101 19.88 -23.18 -5.43
CA VAL A 101 19.01 -24.17 -6.07
C VAL A 101 17.74 -24.34 -5.24
N TYR A 102 16.59 -24.04 -5.86
CA TYR A 102 15.25 -24.27 -5.34
C TYR A 102 14.66 -25.55 -5.94
N ARG A 103 14.05 -26.40 -5.10
CA ARG A 103 13.41 -27.67 -5.48
C ARG A 103 14.25 -28.56 -6.41
N ASN A 104 15.58 -28.57 -6.22
CA ASN A 104 16.56 -29.40 -6.92
C ASN A 104 16.71 -29.18 -8.45
N SER A 105 15.89 -28.35 -9.09
CA SER A 105 15.96 -28.11 -10.54
C SER A 105 15.90 -26.64 -10.97
N ILE A 106 15.56 -25.72 -10.05
CA ILE A 106 15.36 -24.30 -10.38
C ILE A 106 16.48 -23.49 -9.74
N VAL A 107 17.32 -22.83 -10.55
CA VAL A 107 18.33 -21.90 -10.03
C VAL A 107 17.69 -20.54 -9.87
N ILE A 108 17.63 -20.05 -8.63
CA ILE A 108 17.18 -18.70 -8.30
C ILE A 108 18.39 -17.79 -8.20
N THR A 109 18.32 -16.60 -8.81
CA THR A 109 19.29 -15.52 -8.65
C THR A 109 18.61 -14.34 -7.98
N LEU A 110 19.01 -14.02 -6.76
CA LEU A 110 18.55 -12.83 -6.06
C LEU A 110 19.32 -11.61 -6.53
N LYS A 111 18.61 -10.50 -6.79
CA LYS A 111 19.24 -9.18 -6.91
C LYS A 111 19.96 -8.80 -5.61
N SER A 112 20.96 -7.94 -5.70
CA SER A 112 21.58 -7.35 -4.51
C SER A 112 20.58 -6.50 -3.71
N LYS A 113 20.88 -6.19 -2.44
CA LYS A 113 20.06 -5.24 -1.66
C LYS A 113 20.11 -3.83 -2.24
N ALA A 114 21.24 -3.40 -2.80
CA ALA A 114 21.36 -2.13 -3.50
C ALA A 114 20.38 -2.03 -4.68
N GLU A 115 20.27 -3.09 -5.50
CA GLU A 115 19.28 -3.16 -6.57
C GLU A 115 17.84 -3.25 -6.05
N LEU A 116 17.60 -4.03 -4.99
CA LEU A 116 16.28 -4.13 -4.35
C LEU A 116 15.82 -2.77 -3.83
N THR A 117 16.71 -1.98 -3.23
CA THR A 117 16.38 -0.64 -2.70
C THR A 117 15.84 0.28 -3.80
N ASN A 118 16.43 0.21 -4.99
CA ASN A 118 15.92 0.96 -6.15
C ASN A 118 14.54 0.47 -6.60
N LEU A 119 14.31 -0.85 -6.56
CA LEU A 119 13.01 -1.46 -6.90
C LEU A 119 11.92 -1.08 -5.89
N LEU A 120 12.28 -0.99 -4.61
CA LEU A 120 11.35 -0.65 -3.52
C LEU A 120 10.95 0.82 -3.54
N GLN A 121 11.57 1.69 -4.35
CA GLN A 121 11.18 3.10 -4.50
C GLN A 121 11.01 3.86 -3.17
N GLY A 122 11.79 3.51 -2.14
CA GLY A 122 11.74 4.12 -0.81
C GLY A 122 10.76 3.47 0.18
N TYR A 123 9.99 2.47 -0.22
CA TYR A 123 9.21 1.65 0.71
C TYR A 123 10.14 0.74 1.54
N ASP A 124 9.92 0.68 2.85
CA ASP A 124 10.51 -0.37 3.68
C ASP A 124 9.91 -1.73 3.30
N LEU A 125 10.76 -2.76 3.19
CA LEU A 125 10.34 -4.08 2.73
C LEU A 125 9.34 -4.74 3.68
N ASN A 126 9.58 -4.63 5.00
CA ASN A 126 8.69 -5.23 5.97
C ASN A 126 7.33 -4.54 5.95
N SER A 127 7.32 -3.21 5.91
CA SER A 127 6.07 -2.46 5.73
C SER A 127 5.37 -2.87 4.44
N LEU A 128 6.09 -2.89 3.30
CA LEU A 128 5.52 -3.24 1.99
C LEU A 128 4.77 -4.57 2.00
N VAL A 129 5.33 -5.62 2.63
CA VAL A 129 4.80 -6.98 2.60
C VAL A 129 3.80 -7.27 3.73
N ASN A 130 3.95 -6.64 4.90
CA ASN A 130 3.20 -7.05 6.10
C ASN A 130 2.15 -6.03 6.56
N GLU A 131 2.28 -4.77 6.16
CA GLU A 131 1.47 -3.66 6.67
C GLU A 131 0.49 -3.14 5.62
N LEU A 132 -0.56 -2.45 6.06
CA LEU A 132 -1.42 -1.66 5.17
C LEU A 132 -0.83 -0.24 5.06
N PRO A 133 -1.00 0.45 3.91
CA PRO A 133 -0.66 1.86 3.78
C PRO A 133 -1.52 2.69 4.70
N GLU A 134 -0.89 3.55 5.50
CA GLU A 134 -1.57 4.44 6.43
C GLU A 134 -2.69 5.22 5.72
N ARG A 135 -3.83 5.34 6.40
CA ARG A 135 -4.92 6.21 5.98
C ARG A 135 -5.42 7.02 7.16
N PRO A 136 -5.86 8.27 6.94
CA PRO A 136 -6.32 9.13 8.03
C PRO A 136 -7.50 8.50 8.76
N PHE A 137 -7.57 8.77 10.07
CA PHE A 137 -8.73 8.39 10.87
C PHE A 137 -10.02 9.00 10.27
N PRO A 138 -11.13 8.23 10.19
CA PRO A 138 -12.35 8.72 9.58
C PRO A 138 -12.86 10.02 10.22
N ALA A 139 -13.13 11.01 9.38
CA ALA A 139 -13.74 12.27 9.79
C ALA A 139 -15.25 12.22 9.52
N TRP A 140 -16.01 12.95 10.34
CA TRP A 140 -17.42 13.17 10.08
C TRP A 140 -17.61 14.07 8.86
N THR A 141 -18.41 13.63 7.88
CA THR A 141 -18.61 14.34 6.61
C THR A 141 -20.07 14.74 6.34
N SER A 142 -21.01 14.29 7.16
CA SER A 142 -22.43 14.54 6.92
C SER A 142 -22.89 15.91 7.48
N TYR A 143 -23.81 16.55 6.77
CA TYR A 143 -24.44 17.81 7.20
C TYR A 143 -25.85 17.61 7.77
N THR A 144 -26.40 16.38 7.70
CA THR A 144 -27.77 16.07 8.12
C THR A 144 -27.88 15.60 9.57
N PHE A 145 -26.77 15.18 10.19
CA PHE A 145 -26.69 14.76 11.61
C PHE A 145 -27.79 13.76 12.00
N SER A 146 -28.06 12.81 11.10
CA SER A 146 -29.05 11.75 11.31
C SER A 146 -28.43 10.52 11.95
N GLU A 147 -29.26 9.65 12.53
CA GLU A 147 -28.83 8.35 13.05
C GLU A 147 -28.19 7.47 11.97
N SER A 148 -28.65 7.57 10.72
CA SER A 148 -28.06 6.86 9.59
C SER A 148 -26.65 7.35 9.27
N ASP A 149 -26.41 8.66 9.36
CA ASP A 149 -25.07 9.23 9.16
C ASP A 149 -24.12 8.76 10.26
N PHE A 150 -24.60 8.73 11.49
CA PHE A 150 -23.81 8.27 12.61
C PHE A 150 -23.49 6.78 12.52
N ARG A 151 -24.44 5.96 12.07
CA ARG A 151 -24.16 4.55 11.76
C ARG A 151 -23.07 4.40 10.69
N ALA A 152 -23.16 5.15 9.59
CA ALA A 152 -22.16 5.11 8.53
C ALA A 152 -20.78 5.57 9.03
N TYR A 153 -20.71 6.63 9.84
CA TYR A 153 -19.47 7.07 10.48
C TYR A 153 -18.90 5.98 11.40
N LYS A 154 -19.73 5.35 12.24
CA LYS A 154 -19.29 4.23 13.09
C LYS A 154 -18.76 3.07 12.25
N GLU A 155 -19.42 2.70 11.17
CA GLU A 155 -18.94 1.64 10.26
C GLU A 155 -17.57 1.98 9.67
N GLN A 156 -17.33 3.23 9.28
CA GLN A 156 -16.02 3.68 8.81
C GLN A 156 -14.95 3.61 9.91
N VAL A 157 -15.27 4.06 11.13
CA VAL A 157 -14.36 3.98 12.29
C VAL A 157 -14.04 2.52 12.63
N TRP A 158 -15.03 1.64 12.60
CA TRP A 158 -14.85 0.20 12.85
C TRP A 158 -14.00 -0.47 11.77
N ASP A 159 -14.25 -0.18 10.50
CA ASP A 159 -13.41 -0.69 9.40
C ASP A 159 -11.96 -0.22 9.52
N TRP A 160 -11.76 1.04 9.91
CA TRP A 160 -10.43 1.59 10.16
C TRP A 160 -9.76 0.96 11.38
N ALA A 161 -10.47 0.80 12.49
CA ALA A 161 -9.95 0.20 13.73
C ALA A 161 -9.53 -1.26 13.54
N ARG A 162 -10.21 -2.00 12.66
CA ARG A 162 -9.82 -3.35 12.26
C ARG A 162 -8.47 -3.39 11.54
N ASP A 163 -8.19 -2.37 10.75
CA ASP A 163 -6.93 -2.27 10.00
C ASP A 163 -5.78 -1.72 10.88
N TYR A 164 -6.08 -0.79 11.80
CA TYR A 164 -5.12 -0.07 12.65
C TYR A 164 -5.47 -0.16 14.15
N PRO A 165 -5.43 -1.37 14.76
CA PRO A 165 -5.90 -1.56 16.12
C PRO A 165 -5.06 -0.81 17.17
N ALA A 166 -3.74 -0.74 16.98
CA ALA A 166 -2.85 -0.02 17.90
C ALA A 166 -3.12 1.50 17.88
N ASP A 167 -3.24 2.07 16.68
CA ASP A 167 -3.53 3.50 16.52
C ASP A 167 -4.94 3.85 17.02
N TYR A 168 -5.90 2.95 16.82
CA TYR A 168 -7.25 3.11 17.37
C TYR A 168 -7.24 3.20 18.90
N LEU A 169 -6.45 2.34 19.57
CA LEU A 169 -6.30 2.40 21.02
C LEU A 169 -5.68 3.72 21.49
N GLN A 170 -4.69 4.23 20.76
CA GLN A 170 -4.10 5.54 21.06
C GLN A 170 -5.12 6.68 20.89
N ILE A 171 -5.84 6.69 19.77
CA ILE A 171 -6.86 7.70 19.45
C ILE A 171 -7.97 7.73 20.49
N THR A 172 -8.43 6.57 20.94
CA THR A 172 -9.53 6.46 21.92
C THR A 172 -9.07 6.72 23.36
N ALA A 173 -7.77 6.63 23.64
CA ALA A 173 -7.19 6.98 24.94
C ALA A 173 -6.65 8.43 25.00
N ASP A 174 -6.62 9.15 23.87
CA ASP A 174 -6.05 10.49 23.77
C ASP A 174 -6.88 11.53 24.54
N THR A 175 -6.37 11.98 25.69
CA THR A 175 -7.01 13.02 26.51
C THR A 175 -6.95 14.41 25.88
N GLY A 176 -6.13 14.62 24.85
CA GLY A 176 -6.09 15.83 24.04
C GLY A 176 -7.14 15.88 22.93
N ARG A 177 -7.85 14.77 22.69
CA ARG A 177 -8.95 14.67 21.74
C ARG A 177 -10.29 14.95 22.40
N LEU A 178 -11.13 15.73 21.73
CA LEU A 178 -12.48 16.03 22.20
C LEU A 178 -13.41 14.85 21.93
N HIS A 179 -13.82 14.13 22.97
CA HIS A 179 -14.82 13.07 22.87
C HIS A 179 -16.21 13.66 23.06
N ILE A 180 -17.10 13.47 22.09
CA ILE A 180 -18.42 14.10 22.05
C ILE A 180 -19.46 13.02 21.80
N ARG A 181 -20.51 12.97 22.62
CA ARG A 181 -21.64 12.07 22.34
C ARG A 181 -22.40 12.53 21.11
N PHE A 182 -22.91 11.60 20.31
CA PHE A 182 -23.61 11.95 19.08
C PHE A 182 -24.85 12.83 19.34
N GLU A 183 -25.62 12.52 20.38
CA GLU A 183 -26.79 13.34 20.77
C GLU A 183 -26.40 14.77 21.16
N GLU A 184 -25.28 14.94 21.87
CA GLU A 184 -24.76 16.27 22.21
C GLU A 184 -24.31 16.99 20.94
N PHE A 185 -23.56 16.30 20.08
CA PHE A 185 -23.07 16.86 18.84
C PHE A 185 -24.20 17.31 17.90
N LYS A 186 -25.25 16.51 17.78
CA LYS A 186 -26.47 16.78 17.01
C LYS A 186 -27.24 17.99 17.57
N ALA A 187 -27.30 18.14 18.89
CA ALA A 187 -27.98 19.27 19.54
C ALA A 187 -27.16 20.58 19.56
N MET A 188 -25.85 20.53 19.29
CA MET A 188 -24.99 21.73 19.29
C MET A 188 -25.41 22.76 18.23
N GLU A 189 -25.16 24.04 18.52
CA GLU A 189 -25.31 25.09 17.53
C GLU A 189 -24.36 24.88 16.33
N GLU A 190 -24.82 25.28 15.14
CA GLU A 190 -24.10 25.07 13.89
C GLU A 190 -22.68 25.65 13.91
N THR A 191 -22.51 26.87 14.42
CA THR A 191 -21.19 27.50 14.54
C THR A 191 -20.24 26.66 15.40
N ARG A 192 -20.73 26.07 16.49
CA ARG A 192 -19.92 25.21 17.36
C ARG A 192 -19.55 23.90 16.66
N ARG A 193 -20.50 23.28 15.95
CA ARG A 193 -20.23 22.07 15.15
C ARG A 193 -19.17 22.33 14.09
N THR A 194 -19.27 23.43 13.35
CA THR A 194 -18.29 23.79 12.32
C THR A 194 -16.90 24.00 12.91
N GLN A 195 -16.77 24.66 14.06
CA GLN A 195 -15.48 24.79 14.77
C GLN A 195 -14.88 23.43 15.13
N ILE A 196 -15.69 22.49 15.61
CA ILE A 196 -15.25 21.12 15.93
C ILE A 196 -14.77 20.41 14.67
N LEU A 197 -15.56 20.43 13.59
CA LEU A 197 -15.27 19.70 12.35
C LEU A 197 -14.05 20.24 11.59
N THR A 198 -13.75 21.53 11.73
CA THR A 198 -12.71 22.20 10.91
C THR A 198 -11.43 22.53 11.66
N GLY A 199 -11.46 22.55 13.00
CA GLY A 199 -10.36 23.10 13.79
C GLY A 199 -10.00 22.34 15.05
N LEU A 200 -10.72 21.27 15.41
CA LEU A 200 -10.44 20.48 16.59
C LEU A 200 -10.14 19.02 16.25
N ASN A 201 -9.34 18.39 17.10
CA ASN A 201 -9.18 16.94 17.11
C ASN A 201 -10.35 16.34 17.90
N TYR A 202 -11.20 15.54 17.26
CA TYR A 202 -12.44 15.02 17.87
C TYR A 202 -12.66 13.53 17.65
N LEU A 203 -13.55 12.95 18.46
CA LEU A 203 -14.13 11.63 18.28
C LEU A 203 -15.60 11.70 18.66
N ILE A 204 -16.48 11.28 17.74
CA ILE A 204 -17.91 11.17 18.03
C ILE A 204 -18.18 9.78 18.56
N ILE A 205 -18.74 9.70 19.76
CA ILE A 205 -19.06 8.47 20.48
C ILE A 205 -20.56 8.35 20.71
N ASP A 206 -21.03 7.18 21.12
CA ASP A 206 -22.41 6.98 21.59
C ASP A 206 -22.71 7.82 22.86
#